data_AF-W1IAK2-F1
#
_entry.id   AF-W1IAK2-F1
#
_cell.length_a   1.000
_cell.length_b   1.000
_cell.length_c   1.000
_cell.angle_alpha   90.00
_cell.angle_beta   90.00
_cell.angle_gamma   90.00
#
_symmetry.space_group_name_H-M   'P 1'
#
loop_
_entity.id
_entity.type
_entity.pdbx_description
1 polymer ?
#
loop_
_entity_poly.entity_id
_entity_poly.type
_entity_poly.pdbx_seq_one_letter_code
_entity_poly.pdbx_strand_id
1 'polypeptide(L)'
;LLNSYNQTKVGIRSTLTKDTYDDLAFIFELAENHNIPKIYISHLVYSGRGLDNLEMDLTKEQRVVAVNYILDKAFEYHNSKRDIEIVIGNMKMDSILFYNRFVDNYPQYANEMKKRLISWCGNSAGRKLLNINAEG
;
A
#
# COMPACT_ATOMS: atom_id res chain seq x y z
N LEU A 1 -19.10 -13.56 11.25
CA LEU A 1 -18.77 -12.94 12.55
C LEU A 1 -17.93 -11.65 12.45
N LEU A 2 -17.36 -11.27 11.29
CA LEU A 2 -16.69 -9.96 11.13
C LEU A 2 -17.44 -8.95 10.25
N ASN A 3 -18.60 -9.32 9.67
CA ASN A 3 -19.34 -8.50 8.71
C ASN A 3 -20.64 -7.89 9.27
N SER A 4 -20.75 -7.70 10.59
CA SER A 4 -21.95 -7.10 11.19
C SER A 4 -21.65 -5.77 11.86
N TYR A 5 -21.17 -4.77 11.10
CA TYR A 5 -21.43 -3.33 11.34
C TYR A 5 -21.23 -2.57 10.02
N ASN A 6 -22.31 -2.03 9.47
CA ASN A 6 -22.39 -1.35 8.16
C ASN A 6 -21.38 -0.20 8.00
N GLN A 7 -20.23 -0.48 7.39
CA GLN A 7 -19.51 0.34 6.37
C GLN A 7 -17.98 0.11 6.32
N THR A 8 -17.40 -0.70 7.23
CA THR A 8 -15.94 -0.83 7.29
C THR A 8 -15.50 -2.28 7.13
N LYS A 9 -14.77 -2.57 6.03
CA LYS A 9 -14.09 -3.86 5.84
C LYS A 9 -13.05 -4.05 6.94
N VAL A 10 -13.17 -5.11 7.73
CA VAL A 10 -12.11 -5.56 8.64
C VAL A 10 -10.96 -6.13 7.79
N GLY A 11 -9.72 -5.82 8.15
CA GLY A 11 -8.56 -6.20 7.35
C GLY A 11 -7.31 -6.46 8.18
N ILE A 12 -6.31 -7.03 7.53
CA ILE A 12 -4.96 -7.15 8.09
C ILE A 12 -4.21 -5.85 7.79
N ARG A 13 -3.50 -5.34 8.79
CA ARG A 13 -2.57 -4.22 8.62
C ARG A 13 -1.17 -4.65 8.99
N SER A 14 -0.22 -4.44 8.09
CA SER A 14 1.20 -4.67 8.35
C SER A 14 2.05 -3.51 7.84
N THR A 15 3.20 -3.30 8.46
CA THR A 15 4.21 -2.32 8.03
C THR A 15 5.42 -3.08 7.54
N LEU A 16 5.91 -2.75 6.35
CA LEU A 16 7.13 -3.31 5.79
C LEU A 16 8.35 -2.75 6.52
N THR A 17 9.13 -3.67 7.08
CA THR A 17 10.42 -3.47 7.74
C THR A 17 11.33 -4.64 7.37
N LYS A 18 12.62 -4.58 7.70
CA LYS A 18 13.53 -5.72 7.52
C LYS A 18 13.02 -7.00 8.20
N ASP A 19 12.38 -6.88 9.36
CA ASP A 19 11.93 -8.02 10.16
C ASP A 19 10.60 -8.61 9.65
N THR A 20 9.76 -7.81 9.00
CA THR A 20 8.44 -8.22 8.50
C THR A 20 8.41 -8.48 6.99
N TYR A 21 9.56 -8.31 6.32
CA TYR A 21 9.69 -8.47 4.87
C TYR A 21 9.31 -9.88 4.42
N ASP A 22 9.83 -10.89 5.11
CA ASP A 22 9.64 -12.30 4.75
C ASP A 22 8.21 -12.79 5.08
N ASP A 23 7.51 -12.11 6.00
CA ASP A 23 6.12 -12.40 6.35
C ASP A 23 5.11 -11.89 5.31
N LEU A 24 5.54 -11.07 4.34
CA LEU A 24 4.64 -10.44 3.38
C LEU A 24 3.79 -11.49 2.63
N ALA A 25 4.39 -12.60 2.20
CA ALA A 25 3.65 -13.66 1.52
C ALA A 25 2.59 -14.30 2.43
N PHE A 26 2.94 -14.56 3.68
CA PHE A 26 2.05 -15.14 4.68
C PHE A 26 0.84 -14.24 4.98
N ILE A 27 1.00 -12.92 4.97
CA ILE A 27 -0.11 -11.98 5.15
C ILE A 27 -1.18 -12.14 4.04
N PHE A 28 -0.74 -12.36 2.80
CA PHE A 28 -1.66 -12.60 1.68
C PHE A 28 -2.32 -13.97 1.82
N GLU A 29 -1.56 -15.02 2.11
CA GLU A 29 -2.09 -16.36 2.37
C GLU A 29 -3.15 -16.35 3.48
N LEU A 30 -2.89 -15.65 4.58
CA LEU A 30 -3.83 -15.53 5.70
C LEU A 30 -5.13 -14.86 5.25
N ALA A 31 -5.03 -13.79 4.47
CA ALA A 31 -6.20 -13.11 3.92
C ALA A 31 -7.00 -14.01 2.98
N GLU A 32 -6.30 -14.78 2.15
CA GLU A 32 -6.89 -15.72 1.21
C GLU A 32 -7.62 -16.86 1.94
N ASN A 33 -6.95 -17.54 2.86
CA ASN A 33 -7.47 -18.70 3.58
C ASN A 33 -8.68 -18.36 4.46
N HIS A 34 -8.67 -17.17 5.06
CA HIS A 34 -9.74 -16.74 5.98
C HIS A 34 -10.76 -15.78 5.36
N ASN A 35 -10.68 -15.53 4.05
CA ASN A 35 -11.55 -14.59 3.33
C ASN A 35 -11.60 -13.21 3.99
N ILE A 36 -10.42 -12.70 4.37
CA ILE A 36 -10.29 -11.35 4.96
C ILE A 36 -10.36 -10.34 3.80
N PRO A 37 -11.35 -9.43 3.80
CA PRO A 37 -11.70 -8.65 2.61
C PRO A 37 -10.75 -7.46 2.35
N LYS A 38 -9.71 -7.27 3.18
CA LYS A 38 -8.81 -6.13 3.08
C LYS A 38 -7.42 -6.41 3.63
N ILE A 39 -6.39 -5.99 2.88
CA ILE A 39 -4.99 -5.98 3.28
C ILE A 39 -4.48 -4.54 3.16
N TYR A 40 -3.93 -3.99 4.24
CA TYR A 40 -3.26 -2.70 4.26
C TYR A 40 -1.78 -2.89 4.56
N ILE A 41 -0.91 -2.57 3.59
CA ILE A 41 0.54 -2.61 3.74
C ILE A 41 1.08 -1.18 3.74
N SER A 42 1.75 -0.76 4.82
CA SER A 42 2.44 0.53 4.86
C SER A 42 3.94 0.40 4.71
N HIS A 43 4.57 1.34 4.01
CA HIS A 43 5.98 1.60 4.21
C HIS A 43 6.22 2.22 5.59
N LEU A 44 7.35 1.86 6.21
CA LEU A 44 7.80 2.47 7.45
C LEU A 44 7.99 3.98 7.27
N VAL A 45 7.46 4.76 8.20
CA VAL A 45 7.63 6.22 8.24
C VAL A 45 8.46 6.54 9.46
N TYR A 46 9.62 7.15 9.24
CA TYR A 46 10.53 7.61 10.29
C TYR A 46 10.78 9.11 10.10
N SER A 47 10.70 9.87 11.20
CA SER A 47 11.01 11.30 11.23
C SER A 47 11.25 11.75 12.68
N GLY A 48 11.94 12.88 12.85
CA GLY A 48 12.19 13.48 14.16
C GLY A 48 12.81 12.50 15.16
N ARG A 49 12.14 12.31 16.31
CA ARG A 49 12.59 11.42 17.40
C ARG A 49 12.59 9.92 17.04
N GLY A 50 12.03 9.54 15.90
CA GLY A 50 12.04 8.15 15.40
C GLY A 50 13.05 7.92 14.29
N LEU A 51 14.06 8.77 14.14
CA LEU A 51 15.05 8.66 13.05
C LEU A 51 15.83 7.35 13.12
N ASP A 52 16.10 6.83 14.32
CA ASP A 52 16.82 5.57 14.53
C ASP A 52 16.08 4.36 13.93
N ASN A 53 14.76 4.46 13.69
CA ASN A 53 13.99 3.44 13.00
C ASN A 53 14.35 3.30 11.52
N LEU A 54 15.16 4.22 10.96
CA LEU A 54 15.72 4.09 9.61
C LEU A 54 16.47 2.75 9.45
N GLU A 55 17.13 2.27 10.50
CA GLU A 55 17.87 1.00 10.48
C GLU A 55 16.94 -0.22 10.26
N MET A 56 15.65 -0.08 10.56
CA MET A 56 14.63 -1.11 10.34
C MET A 56 14.01 -1.05 8.95
N ASP A 57 14.26 0.02 8.17
CA ASP A 57 13.63 0.20 6.86
C ASP A 57 14.25 -0.73 5.82
N LEU A 58 13.45 -1.07 4.80
CA LEU A 58 13.90 -1.92 3.70
C LEU A 58 14.98 -1.23 2.88
N THR A 59 15.93 -2.04 2.39
CA THR A 59 16.79 -1.64 1.27
C THR A 59 15.95 -1.30 0.04
N LYS A 60 16.55 -0.58 -0.92
CA LYS A 60 15.84 -0.18 -2.15
C LYS A 60 15.43 -1.42 -2.95
N GLU A 61 16.28 -2.43 -2.99
CA GLU A 61 16.11 -3.67 -3.70
C GLU A 61 14.96 -4.48 -3.09
N GLN A 62 14.98 -4.70 -1.77
CA GLN A 62 13.87 -5.36 -1.05
C GLN A 62 12.54 -4.63 -1.28
N ARG A 63 12.55 -3.29 -1.25
CA ARG A 63 11.34 -2.51 -1.48
C ARG A 63 10.74 -2.75 -2.86
N VAL A 64 11.57 -2.75 -3.90
CA VAL A 64 11.13 -3.02 -5.27
C VAL A 64 10.56 -4.43 -5.40
N VAL A 65 11.19 -5.43 -4.75
CA VAL A 65 10.68 -6.81 -4.75
C VAL A 65 9.32 -6.89 -4.02
N ALA A 66 9.21 -6.32 -2.82
CA ALA A 66 7.96 -6.30 -2.06
C ALA A 66 6.81 -5.63 -2.82
N VAL A 67 7.06 -4.45 -3.42
CA VAL A 67 6.02 -3.73 -4.18
C VAL A 67 5.61 -4.51 -5.43
N ASN A 68 6.57 -5.11 -6.15
CA ASN A 68 6.22 -5.96 -7.30
C ASN A 68 5.37 -7.17 -6.89
N TYR A 69 5.67 -7.82 -5.76
CA TYR A 69 4.86 -8.92 -5.22
C TYR A 69 3.43 -8.46 -4.89
N ILE A 70 3.28 -7.31 -4.22
CA ILE A 70 1.96 -6.76 -3.89
C ILE A 70 1.17 -6.44 -5.18
N LEU A 71 1.85 -5.89 -6.19
CA LEU A 71 1.25 -5.65 -7.49
C LEU A 71 0.86 -6.95 -8.18
N ASP A 72 1.68 -8.01 -8.12
CA ASP A 72 1.34 -9.31 -8.70
C ASP A 72 0.02 -9.82 -8.11
N LYS A 73 -0.10 -9.78 -6.77
CA LYS A 73 -1.32 -10.15 -6.05
C LYS A 73 -2.51 -9.27 -6.39
N ALA A 74 -2.31 -7.95 -6.58
CA ALA A 74 -3.41 -7.06 -6.97
C ALA A 74 -3.97 -7.38 -8.35
N PHE A 75 -3.11 -7.66 -9.34
CA PHE A 75 -3.55 -8.06 -10.67
C PHE A 75 -4.14 -9.48 -10.65
N GLU A 76 -3.58 -10.41 -9.87
CA GLU A 76 -4.14 -11.75 -9.65
C GLU A 76 -5.58 -11.66 -9.15
N TYR A 77 -5.82 -10.91 -8.06
CA TYR A 77 -7.15 -10.76 -7.45
C TYR A 77 -8.13 -10.05 -8.37
N HIS A 78 -7.67 -9.05 -9.13
CA HIS A 78 -8.52 -8.39 -10.13
C HIS A 78 -8.97 -9.38 -11.22
N ASN A 79 -8.03 -10.15 -11.78
CA ASN A 79 -8.30 -11.11 -12.85
C ASN A 79 -9.17 -12.28 -12.38
N SER A 80 -8.95 -12.77 -11.16
CA SER A 80 -9.72 -13.86 -10.55
C SER A 80 -11.03 -13.40 -9.91
N LYS A 81 -11.35 -12.10 -9.97
CA LYS A 81 -12.53 -11.48 -9.33
C LYS A 81 -12.62 -11.75 -7.82
N ARG A 82 -11.47 -11.81 -7.14
CA ARG A 82 -11.40 -12.00 -5.69
C ARG A 82 -11.68 -10.67 -4.98
N ASP A 83 -12.66 -10.63 -4.09
CA ASP A 83 -13.04 -9.41 -3.34
C ASP A 83 -12.13 -9.19 -2.11
N ILE A 84 -10.83 -9.00 -2.37
CA ILE A 84 -9.85 -8.56 -1.38
C ILE A 84 -9.28 -7.21 -1.84
N GLU A 85 -9.50 -6.19 -1.03
CA GLU A 85 -8.96 -4.85 -1.28
C GLU A 85 -7.51 -4.76 -0.78
N ILE A 86 -6.58 -4.38 -1.65
CA ILE A 86 -5.19 -4.13 -1.27
C ILE A 86 -4.95 -2.63 -1.24
N VAL A 87 -4.40 -2.13 -0.13
CA VAL A 87 -4.01 -0.74 0.02
C VAL A 87 -2.52 -0.67 0.38
N ILE A 88 -1.75 0.05 -0.44
CA ILE A 88 -0.35 0.39 -0.13
C ILE A 88 -0.29 1.84 0.35
N GLY A 89 0.34 2.04 1.51
CA GLY A 89 0.39 3.31 2.20
C GLY A 89 1.79 3.91 2.29
N ASN A 90 1.82 5.21 2.58
CA ASN A 90 3.01 5.99 2.94
C ASN A 90 4.05 6.26 1.84
N MET A 91 4.17 5.44 0.81
CA MET A 91 5.06 5.68 -0.34
C MET A 91 4.26 5.96 -1.61
N LYS A 92 4.54 7.08 -2.28
CA LYS A 92 3.78 7.52 -3.47
C LYS A 92 4.47 7.08 -4.77
N MET A 93 5.77 6.81 -4.70
CA MET A 93 6.57 6.38 -5.84
C MET A 93 6.16 5.00 -6.35
N ASP A 94 5.51 4.18 -5.53
CA ASP A 94 4.94 2.89 -5.94
C ASP A 94 3.95 3.04 -7.10
N SER A 95 3.30 4.21 -7.21
CA SER A 95 2.42 4.54 -8.33
C SER A 95 3.11 4.49 -9.69
N ILE A 96 4.44 4.67 -9.75
CA ILE A 96 5.22 4.58 -10.99
C ILE A 96 5.32 3.10 -11.42
N LEU A 97 5.67 2.21 -10.49
CA LEU A 97 5.71 0.76 -10.75
C LEU A 97 4.33 0.23 -11.14
N PHE A 98 3.29 0.68 -10.43
CA PHE A 98 1.91 0.37 -10.77
C PHE A 98 1.54 0.86 -12.17
N TYR A 99 1.83 2.14 -12.50
CA TYR A 99 1.50 2.71 -13.79
C TYR A 99 2.15 1.95 -14.94
N ASN A 100 3.46 1.69 -14.84
CA ASN A 100 4.20 0.95 -15.88
C ASN A 100 3.56 -0.41 -16.14
N ARG A 101 3.29 -1.18 -15.08
CA ARG A 101 2.64 -2.48 -15.19
C ARG A 101 1.20 -2.39 -15.72
N PHE A 102 0.46 -1.36 -15.31
CA PHE A 102 -0.92 -1.14 -15.72
C PHE A 102 -1.01 -0.86 -17.23
N VAL A 103 -0.13 -0.02 -17.78
CA VAL A 103 -0.17 0.32 -19.21
C VAL A 103 0.26 -0.81 -20.12
N ASP A 104 1.09 -1.74 -19.63
CA ASP A 104 1.45 -2.96 -20.36
C ASP A 104 0.22 -3.87 -20.56
N ASN A 105 -0.68 -3.92 -19.58
CA ASN A 105 -1.90 -4.75 -19.63
C ASN A 105 -3.11 -4.02 -20.22
N TYR A 106 -3.20 -2.70 -20.02
CA TYR A 106 -4.35 -1.88 -20.39
C TYR A 106 -3.94 -0.58 -21.09
N PRO A 107 -3.25 -0.67 -22.25
CA PRO A 107 -2.71 0.50 -22.95
C PRO A 107 -3.80 1.52 -23.32
N GLN A 108 -5.02 1.07 -23.61
CA GLN A 108 -6.17 1.92 -23.92
C GLN A 108 -6.57 2.86 -22.78
N TYR A 109 -6.23 2.54 -21.53
CA TYR A 109 -6.54 3.35 -20.35
C TYR A 109 -5.35 4.14 -19.82
N ALA A 110 -4.19 4.10 -20.50
CA ALA A 110 -2.96 4.72 -20.02
C ALA A 110 -3.12 6.22 -19.69
N ASN A 111 -3.71 6.99 -20.61
CA ASN A 111 -3.92 8.42 -20.42
C ASN A 111 -4.84 8.73 -19.23
N GLU A 112 -5.90 7.95 -19.05
CA GLU A 112 -6.85 8.13 -17.96
C GLU A 112 -6.23 7.75 -16.62
N MET A 113 -5.47 6.65 -16.57
CA MET A 113 -4.75 6.25 -15.37
C MET A 113 -3.72 7.30 -14.95
N LYS A 114 -2.95 7.84 -15.91
CA LYS A 114 -2.00 8.92 -15.65
C LYS A 114 -2.68 10.14 -15.06
N LYS A 115 -3.82 10.57 -15.61
CA LYS A 115 -4.60 11.69 -15.07
C LYS A 115 -5.05 11.44 -13.63
N ARG A 116 -5.50 10.23 -13.31
CA ARG A 116 -5.92 9.85 -11.95
C ARG A 116 -4.76 9.88 -10.97
N LEU A 117 -3.61 9.32 -11.33
CA LEU A 117 -2.42 9.34 -10.48
C LEU A 117 -1.90 10.76 -10.24
N ILE A 118 -1.92 11.61 -11.27
CA ILE A 118 -1.59 13.04 -11.14
C ILE A 118 -2.59 13.72 -10.22
N SER A 119 -3.90 13.53 -10.42
CA SER A 119 -4.94 14.16 -9.60
C SER A 119 -4.89 13.75 -8.13
N TRP A 120 -4.48 12.51 -7.83
CA TRP A 120 -4.25 12.06 -6.46
C TRP A 120 -3.17 12.87 -5.73
N CYS A 121 -2.19 13.43 -6.47
CA CYS A 121 -1.16 14.37 -5.98
C CYS A 121 -0.37 13.89 -4.74
N GLY A 122 -0.40 12.60 -4.41
CA GLY A 122 0.34 12.03 -3.29
C GLY A 122 -0.06 12.53 -1.88
N ASN A 123 0.91 12.65 -0.97
CA ASN A 123 0.64 13.00 0.44
C ASN A 123 0.14 14.43 0.57
N SER A 124 -1.01 14.62 1.22
CA SER A 124 -1.60 15.95 1.46
C SER A 124 -0.85 16.78 2.52
N ALA A 125 0.05 16.17 3.30
CA ALA A 125 0.87 16.88 4.28
C ALA A 125 1.68 18.05 3.68
N GLY A 126 2.06 17.96 2.39
CA GLY A 126 2.73 19.06 1.67
C GLY A 126 1.79 20.18 1.18
N ARG A 127 0.46 20.01 1.30
CA ARG A 127 -0.55 20.99 0.87
C ARG A 127 -1.26 21.69 2.03
N LYS A 128 -1.26 21.08 3.20
CA LYS A 128 -1.98 21.57 4.40
C LYS A 128 -1.03 21.50 5.59
N LEU A 129 -0.32 22.60 5.83
CA LEU A 129 0.53 22.78 7.01
C LEU A 129 -0.24 23.61 8.03
N LEU A 130 -0.37 23.09 9.25
CA LEU A 130 -0.93 23.80 10.40
C LEU A 130 0.04 23.60 11.56
N ASN A 131 0.42 24.70 12.21
CA ASN A 131 1.22 24.67 13.43
C ASN A 131 0.26 24.79 14.63
N ILE A 132 0.19 23.74 15.44
CA ILE A 132 -0.61 23.69 16.66
C ILE A 132 0.37 23.74 17.82
N ASN A 133 0.23 24.74 18.69
CA ASN A 133 1.03 24.82 19.91
C ASN A 133 0.48 23.84 20.97
N ALA A 134 1.10 23.77 22.15
CA ALA A 134 0.64 22.87 23.22
C ALA A 134 -0.75 23.23 23.78
N GLU A 135 -1.32 24.38 23.41
CA GLU A 135 -2.61 24.89 23.89
C GLU A 135 -3.74 24.67 22.87
N GLY A 136 -3.42 24.29 21.63
CA GLY A 136 -4.39 24.10 20.54
C GLY A 136 -4.38 25.25 19.54
#